data_AF-A0A4R4T526-F1
#
_entry.id   AF-A0A4R4T526-F1
#
_cell.length_a   1.000
_cell.length_b   1.000
_cell.length_c   1.000
_cell.angle_alpha   90.00
_cell.angle_beta   90.00
_cell.angle_gamma   90.00
#
_symmetry.space_group_name_H-M   'P 1'
#
loop_
_entity.id
_entity.type
_entity.pdbx_description
1 polymer ?
#
loop_
_entity_poly.entity_id
_entity_poly.type
_entity_poly.pdbx_seq_one_letter_code
_entity_poly.pdbx_strand_id
1 'polypeptide(L)'
;LVLPLLLVLVEGVNRTPHVPVPAAPAALRGVPGPVLVLPLGGARDYHVMLWSTDGFPRTVNGLASFVPASQERTRVMSLGFPDAASVAYLRSAGVRTVVLLPGYAAETPWRDAAGRPVDGLGIRREQIADAVVFHLDPKG
;
A
#
# COMPACT_ATOMS: atom_id res chain seq x y z
N LEU A 1 29.54 8.86 38.83
CA LEU A 1 28.88 9.04 37.51
C LEU A 1 28.13 7.79 37.02
N VAL A 2 28.46 6.57 37.49
CA VAL A 2 27.77 5.34 37.05
C VAL A 2 26.33 5.23 37.60
N LEU A 3 26.10 5.63 38.85
CA LEU A 3 24.77 5.56 39.47
C LEU A 3 23.68 6.39 38.75
N PRO A 4 23.89 7.69 38.40
CA PRO A 4 22.89 8.44 37.65
C PRO A 4 22.65 7.88 36.24
N LEU A 5 23.68 7.35 35.58
CA LEU A 5 23.53 6.67 34.29
C LEU A 5 22.64 5.42 34.41
N LEU A 6 22.84 4.61 35.45
CA LEU A 6 22.00 3.44 35.72
C LEU A 6 20.55 3.83 36.01
N LEU A 7 20.32 4.89 36.79
CA LEU A 7 18.97 5.40 37.07
C LEU A 7 18.28 5.89 35.79
N VAL A 8 18.99 6.60 34.92
CA VAL A 8 18.46 7.05 33.62
C VAL A 8 18.14 5.86 32.70
N LEU A 9 18.99 4.82 32.69
CA LEU A 9 18.71 3.62 31.91
C LEU A 9 17.47 2.88 32.42
N VAL A 10 17.29 2.80 33.76
CA VAL A 10 16.11 2.15 34.37
C VAL A 10 14.84 2.97 34.13
N GLU A 11 14.89 4.29 34.29
CA GLU A 11 13.77 5.20 34.00
C GLU A 11 13.42 5.20 32.50
N GLY A 12 14.43 5.11 31.63
CA GLY A 12 14.27 5.07 30.18
C GLY A 12 13.72 3.76 29.62
N VAL A 13 13.59 2.69 30.43
CA VAL A 13 12.95 1.45 29.98
C VAL A 13 11.46 1.69 29.82
N ASN A 14 11.01 1.87 28.58
CA ASN A 14 9.59 1.97 28.28
C ASN A 14 8.91 0.61 28.55
N ARG A 15 8.08 0.56 29.59
CA ARG A 15 7.22 -0.59 29.93
C ARG A 15 5.76 -0.38 29.55
N THR A 16 5.43 0.73 28.91
CA THR A 16 4.07 1.02 28.48
C THR A 16 3.68 0.01 27.39
N PRO A 17 2.57 -0.74 27.57
CA PRO A 17 2.05 -1.58 26.52
C PRO A 17 1.80 -0.75 25.27
N HIS A 18 2.37 -1.16 24.15
CA HIS A 18 2.16 -0.51 22.87
C HIS A 18 1.84 -1.55 21.81
N VAL A 19 1.06 -1.13 20.83
CA VAL A 19 0.75 -1.97 19.67
C VAL A 19 2.05 -2.17 18.88
N PRO A 20 2.41 -3.42 18.50
CA PRO A 20 3.56 -3.67 17.66
C PRO A 20 3.46 -2.89 16.35
N VAL A 21 4.61 -2.39 15.86
CA VAL A 21 4.65 -1.71 14.57
C VAL A 21 4.24 -2.70 13.47
N PRO A 22 3.28 -2.33 12.59
CA PRO A 22 2.90 -3.18 11.47
C PRO A 22 4.09 -3.42 10.53
N ALA A 23 4.45 -4.68 10.30
CA ALA A 23 5.49 -5.03 9.36
C ALA A 23 5.09 -4.68 7.92
N ALA A 24 6.07 -4.23 7.12
CA ALA A 24 5.84 -4.00 5.69
C ALA A 24 5.56 -5.33 4.97
N PRO A 25 4.51 -5.41 4.13
CA PRO A 25 4.25 -6.58 3.30
C PRO A 25 5.45 -6.90 2.42
N ALA A 26 5.78 -8.20 2.27
CA ALA A 26 6.90 -8.64 1.46
C ALA A 26 6.81 -8.14 0.00
N ALA A 27 5.59 -8.01 -0.52
CA ALA A 27 5.29 -7.51 -1.85
C ALA A 27 5.69 -6.04 -2.11
N LEU A 28 5.95 -5.24 -1.08
CA LEU A 28 6.41 -3.85 -1.25
C LEU A 28 7.94 -3.73 -1.39
N ARG A 29 8.70 -4.78 -1.07
CA ARG A 29 10.16 -4.75 -1.17
C ARG A 29 10.60 -4.76 -2.64
N GLY A 30 11.29 -3.70 -3.06
CA GLY A 30 11.83 -3.60 -4.42
C GLY A 30 10.76 -3.47 -5.52
N VAL A 31 9.53 -3.11 -5.16
CA VAL A 31 8.42 -3.03 -6.12
C VAL A 31 8.68 -1.93 -7.17
N PRO A 32 8.53 -2.21 -8.48
CA PRO A 32 8.66 -1.19 -9.51
C PRO A 32 7.59 -0.11 -9.33
N GLY A 33 8.02 1.13 -9.10
CA GLY A 33 7.13 2.28 -8.94
C GLY A 33 6.87 3.03 -10.27
N PRO A 34 5.90 3.95 -10.29
CA PRO A 34 4.98 4.29 -9.20
C PRO A 34 4.01 3.17 -8.79
N VAL A 35 3.85 2.95 -7.48
CA VAL A 35 3.02 1.90 -6.88
C VAL A 35 1.74 2.48 -6.28
N LEU A 36 0.64 1.75 -6.44
CA LEU A 36 -0.60 1.96 -5.71
C LEU A 36 -0.86 0.76 -4.80
N VAL A 37 -1.12 0.98 -3.53
CA VAL A 37 -1.49 -0.07 -2.57
C VAL A 37 -3.00 -0.02 -2.33
N LEU A 38 -3.66 -1.15 -2.50
CA LEU A 38 -5.08 -1.32 -2.24
C LEU A 38 -5.29 -2.13 -0.94
N PRO A 39 -6.31 -1.79 -0.14
CA PRO A 39 -7.33 -0.76 -0.40
C PRO A 39 -6.83 0.67 -0.14
N LEU A 40 -7.36 1.64 -0.92
CA LEU A 40 -7.09 3.06 -0.76
C LEU A 40 -7.93 3.72 0.35
N GLY A 41 -7.32 4.65 1.09
CA GLY A 41 -8.03 5.59 1.94
C GLY A 41 -8.13 5.22 3.42
N GLY A 42 -8.44 6.24 4.22
CA GLY A 42 -8.59 6.14 5.67
C GLY A 42 -7.26 5.89 6.37
N ALA A 43 -7.31 5.40 7.61
CA ALA A 43 -6.12 5.19 8.44
C ALA A 43 -5.13 4.17 7.86
N ARG A 44 -5.52 3.36 6.87
CA ARG A 44 -4.65 2.35 6.23
C ARG A 44 -3.52 3.00 5.43
N ASP A 45 -3.77 4.18 4.85
CA ASP A 45 -2.74 4.90 4.11
C ASP A 45 -1.58 5.33 5.04
N TYR A 46 -1.80 5.46 6.35
CA TYR A 46 -0.69 5.67 7.31
C TYR A 46 0.29 4.51 7.35
N HIS A 47 -0.18 3.26 7.22
CA HIS A 47 0.72 2.11 7.15
C HIS A 47 1.55 2.15 5.87
N VAL A 48 0.94 2.50 4.74
CA VAL A 48 1.65 2.62 3.45
C VAL A 48 2.68 3.74 3.51
N MET A 49 2.35 4.89 4.12
CA MET A 49 3.30 5.98 4.36
C MET A 49 4.45 5.59 5.29
N LEU A 50 4.16 4.79 6.33
CA LEU A 50 5.20 4.26 7.21
C LEU A 50 6.14 3.33 6.42
N TRP A 51 5.59 2.38 5.68
CA TRP A 51 6.38 1.42 4.91
C TRP A 51 7.17 2.06 3.77
N SER A 52 6.68 3.16 3.19
CA SER A 52 7.42 3.89 2.16
C SER A 52 8.66 4.62 2.68
N THR A 53 8.87 4.70 4.00
CA THR A 53 10.13 5.22 4.54
C THR A 53 11.32 4.27 4.29
N ASP A 54 11.06 3.00 3.95
CA ASP A 54 12.07 2.07 3.47
C ASP A 54 12.31 2.30 1.96
N GLY A 55 13.40 2.96 1.63
CA GLY A 55 13.82 3.20 0.24
C GLY A 55 13.03 4.26 -0.54
N PHE A 56 12.01 4.89 0.04
CA PHE A 56 11.22 5.97 -0.57
C PHE A 56 10.67 5.64 -1.97
N PRO A 57 9.97 4.51 -2.16
CA PRO A 57 9.33 4.23 -3.43
C PRO A 57 8.32 5.32 -3.78
N ARG A 58 8.19 5.61 -5.08
CA ARG A 58 7.13 6.49 -5.57
C ARG A 58 5.79 5.80 -5.33
N THR A 59 5.04 6.25 -4.33
CA THR A 59 3.71 5.73 -4.00
C THR A 59 2.63 6.75 -4.31
N VAL A 60 1.46 6.27 -4.74
CA VAL A 60 0.26 7.10 -4.95
C VAL A 60 -0.56 7.23 -3.67
N ASN A 61 -0.40 6.31 -2.71
CA ASN A 61 -1.07 6.37 -1.43
C ASN A 61 -0.59 7.56 -0.59
N GLY A 62 -1.47 8.05 0.27
CA GLY A 62 -1.12 9.05 1.26
C GLY A 62 -2.35 9.53 2.00
N LEU A 63 -2.13 10.11 3.18
CA LEU A 63 -3.15 10.82 3.91
C LEU A 63 -2.68 12.26 4.16
N ALA A 64 -3.57 13.21 3.92
CA ALA A 64 -3.37 14.62 4.19
C ALA A 64 -4.60 15.19 4.89
N SER A 65 -4.45 16.32 5.59
CA SER A 65 -5.55 16.99 6.31
C SER A 65 -6.68 17.46 5.38
N PHE A 66 -6.43 17.54 4.08
CA PHE A 66 -7.43 17.66 3.03
C PHE A 66 -7.17 16.59 1.98
N VAL A 67 -8.22 16.10 1.31
CA VAL A 67 -8.07 15.11 0.23
C VAL A 67 -7.87 15.86 -1.10
N PRO A 68 -6.72 15.74 -1.77
CA PRO A 68 -6.53 16.33 -3.10
C PRO A 68 -7.52 15.75 -4.10
N ALA A 69 -8.01 16.56 -5.05
CA ALA A 69 -8.94 16.12 -6.08
C ALA A 69 -8.40 14.94 -6.93
N SER A 70 -7.08 14.88 -7.14
CA SER A 70 -6.41 13.76 -7.81
C SER A 70 -6.48 12.46 -7.02
N GLN A 71 -6.36 12.52 -5.69
CA GLN A 71 -6.45 11.36 -4.81
C GLN A 71 -7.88 10.83 -4.76
N GLU A 72 -8.88 11.72 -4.66
CA GLU A 72 -10.29 11.32 -4.70
C GLU A 72 -10.64 10.70 -6.06
N ARG A 73 -10.18 11.30 -7.16
CA ARG A 73 -10.36 10.74 -8.50
C ARG A 73 -9.70 9.36 -8.62
N THR A 74 -8.49 9.18 -8.09
CA THR A 74 -7.80 7.88 -8.12
C THR A 74 -8.59 6.81 -7.38
N ARG A 75 -9.12 7.15 -6.19
CA ARG A 75 -9.98 6.27 -5.42
C ARG A 75 -11.22 5.86 -6.21
N VAL A 76 -11.97 6.82 -6.75
CA VAL A 76 -13.19 6.55 -7.53
C VAL A 76 -12.90 5.69 -8.76
N MET A 77 -11.88 6.05 -9.55
CA MET A 77 -11.53 5.33 -10.77
C MET A 77 -10.95 3.93 -10.51
N SER A 78 -10.53 3.65 -9.28
CA SER A 78 -9.98 2.34 -8.90
C SER A 78 -10.99 1.42 -8.23
N LEU A 79 -12.21 1.85 -7.94
CA LEU A 79 -13.22 1.03 -7.22
C LEU A 79 -13.47 -0.34 -7.90
N GLY A 80 -13.51 -0.34 -9.23
CA GLY A 80 -13.72 -1.54 -10.06
C GLY A 80 -12.48 -2.40 -10.26
N PHE A 81 -11.30 -1.96 -9.79
CA PHE A 81 -10.04 -2.64 -10.08
C PHE A 81 -10.00 -4.12 -9.64
N PRO A 82 -9.44 -5.04 -10.47
CA PRO A 82 -9.04 -4.82 -11.86
C PRO A 82 -10.22 -4.86 -12.84
N ASP A 83 -10.33 -3.83 -13.68
CA ASP A 83 -11.15 -3.79 -14.88
C ASP A 83 -10.46 -2.92 -15.95
N ALA A 84 -10.98 -2.89 -17.18
CA ALA A 84 -10.36 -2.15 -18.28
C ALA A 84 -10.25 -0.63 -18.00
N ALA A 85 -11.26 -0.04 -17.36
CA ALA A 85 -11.33 1.40 -17.10
C ALA A 85 -10.32 1.83 -16.02
N SER A 86 -10.27 1.11 -14.91
CA SER A 86 -9.34 1.32 -13.80
C SER A 86 -7.89 1.09 -14.25
N VAL A 87 -7.61 0.03 -15.02
CA VAL A 87 -6.26 -0.22 -15.57
C VAL A 87 -5.82 0.90 -16.49
N ALA A 88 -6.68 1.34 -17.43
CA ALA A 88 -6.36 2.43 -18.34
C ALA A 88 -6.12 3.75 -17.59
N TYR A 89 -6.98 4.06 -16.62
CA TYR A 89 -6.82 5.23 -15.77
C TYR A 89 -5.49 5.19 -15.00
N LEU A 90 -5.21 4.09 -14.29
CA LEU A 90 -4.00 3.95 -13.46
C LEU A 90 -2.72 4.05 -14.29
N ARG A 91 -2.70 3.44 -15.49
CA ARG A 91 -1.60 3.62 -16.47
C ARG A 91 -1.40 5.09 -16.86
N SER A 92 -2.47 5.79 -17.20
CA SER A 92 -2.40 7.22 -17.57
C SER A 92 -1.97 8.11 -16.41
N ALA A 93 -2.27 7.72 -15.17
CA ALA A 93 -1.77 8.35 -13.95
C ALA A 93 -0.31 7.98 -13.63
N GLY A 94 0.32 7.12 -14.43
CA GLY A 94 1.70 6.68 -14.29
C GLY A 94 1.93 5.53 -13.31
N VAL A 95 0.87 4.90 -12.80
CA VAL A 95 0.98 3.71 -11.94
C VAL A 95 1.44 2.52 -12.76
N ARG A 96 2.49 1.86 -12.29
CA ARG A 96 3.10 0.68 -12.92
C ARG A 96 2.78 -0.61 -12.19
N THR A 97 2.54 -0.52 -10.89
CA THR A 97 2.24 -1.66 -10.04
C THR A 97 1.09 -1.35 -9.09
N VAL A 98 0.16 -2.28 -8.95
CA VAL A 98 -0.87 -2.24 -7.91
C VAL A 98 -0.63 -3.41 -6.95
N VAL A 99 -0.47 -3.13 -5.67
CA VAL A 99 -0.33 -4.15 -4.62
C VAL A 99 -1.61 -4.20 -3.81
N LEU A 100 -2.38 -5.27 -3.96
CA LEU A 100 -3.57 -5.53 -3.15
C LEU A 100 -3.15 -6.27 -1.87
N LEU A 101 -3.66 -5.81 -0.73
CA LEU A 101 -3.52 -6.44 0.58
C LEU A 101 -4.88 -7.04 1.01
N PRO A 102 -5.17 -8.32 0.69
CA PRO A 102 -6.44 -8.99 0.98
C PRO A 102 -6.87 -8.89 2.45
N GLY A 103 -5.94 -9.02 3.40
CA GLY A 103 -6.22 -8.90 4.84
C GLY A 103 -6.79 -7.55 5.26
N TYR A 104 -6.61 -6.50 4.44
CA TYR A 104 -7.16 -5.17 4.68
C TYR A 104 -8.43 -4.89 3.87
N ALA A 105 -8.78 -5.75 2.92
CA ALA A 105 -9.76 -5.47 1.87
C ALA A 105 -11.19 -5.93 2.17
N ALA A 106 -11.42 -6.77 3.19
CA ALA A 106 -12.71 -7.43 3.45
C ALA A 106 -13.93 -6.47 3.44
N GLU A 107 -13.82 -5.33 4.11
CA GLU A 107 -14.89 -4.32 4.22
C GLU A 107 -14.71 -3.17 3.22
N THR A 108 -14.17 -3.47 2.04
CA THR A 108 -13.87 -2.47 1.02
C THR A 108 -14.39 -2.91 -0.35
N PRO A 109 -14.53 -1.98 -1.31
CA PRO A 109 -14.88 -2.32 -2.70
C PRO A 109 -13.91 -3.31 -3.39
N TRP A 110 -12.71 -3.47 -2.82
CA TRP A 110 -11.65 -4.34 -3.34
C TRP A 110 -11.62 -5.75 -2.71
N ARG A 111 -12.59 -6.11 -1.86
CA ARG A 111 -12.63 -7.43 -1.19
C ARG A 111 -12.47 -8.62 -2.14
N ASP A 112 -13.03 -8.50 -3.34
CA ASP A 112 -13.03 -9.56 -4.37
C ASP A 112 -11.95 -9.33 -5.44
N ALA A 113 -11.15 -8.26 -5.36
CA ALA A 113 -10.25 -7.81 -6.43
C ALA A 113 -9.18 -8.87 -6.76
N ALA A 114 -8.74 -9.66 -5.78
CA ALA A 114 -7.78 -10.74 -5.99
C ALA A 114 -8.28 -11.79 -7.01
N GLY A 115 -9.58 -12.11 -6.97
CA GLY A 115 -10.22 -13.14 -7.78
C GLY A 115 -10.80 -12.65 -9.11
N ARG A 116 -10.86 -11.33 -9.33
CA ARG A 116 -11.41 -10.78 -10.59
C ARG A 116 -10.58 -11.25 -11.81
N PRO A 117 -11.23 -11.54 -12.95
CA PRO A 117 -10.51 -11.91 -14.17
C PRO A 117 -9.57 -10.81 -14.63
N VAL A 118 -8.40 -11.20 -15.16
CA VAL A 118 -7.41 -10.27 -15.74
C VAL A 118 -7.21 -10.47 -17.24
N ASP A 119 -7.89 -11.47 -17.83
CA ASP A 119 -7.80 -11.79 -19.24
C ASP A 119 -8.27 -10.61 -20.10
N GLY A 120 -7.51 -10.30 -21.16
CA GLY A 120 -7.79 -9.17 -22.04
C GLY A 120 -7.44 -7.78 -21.49
N LEU A 121 -7.06 -7.64 -20.21
CA LEU A 121 -6.67 -6.34 -19.64
C LEU A 121 -5.21 -5.95 -19.96
N GLY A 122 -4.42 -6.89 -20.45
CA GLY A 122 -3.00 -6.70 -20.76
C GLY A 122 -2.14 -6.43 -19.52
N ILE A 123 -2.53 -6.97 -18.35
CA ILE A 123 -1.79 -6.89 -17.09
C ILE A 123 -1.35 -8.28 -16.64
N ARG A 124 -0.42 -8.36 -15.70
CA ARG A 124 -0.06 -9.63 -15.05
C ARG A 124 -0.43 -9.60 -13.58
N ARG A 125 -0.86 -10.75 -13.05
CA ARG A 125 -1.10 -10.97 -11.62
C ARG A 125 -0.07 -11.95 -11.06
N GLU A 126 0.46 -11.65 -9.89
CA GLU A 126 1.41 -12.46 -9.15
C GLU A 126 1.03 -12.49 -7.66
N GLN A 127 1.08 -13.66 -7.03
CA GLN A 127 0.89 -13.79 -5.58
C GLN A 127 2.26 -13.71 -4.90
N ILE A 128 2.42 -12.80 -3.93
CA ILE A 128 3.64 -12.69 -3.12
C ILE A 128 3.23 -12.71 -1.65
N ALA A 129 3.56 -13.80 -0.97
CA ALA A 129 3.14 -14.06 0.40
C ALA A 129 1.61 -13.88 0.54
N ASP A 130 1.17 -12.95 1.39
CA ASP A 130 -0.22 -12.63 1.67
C ASP A 130 -0.81 -11.54 0.76
N ALA A 131 -0.03 -10.98 -0.18
CA ALA A 131 -0.44 -9.90 -1.07
C ALA A 131 -0.54 -10.35 -2.54
N VAL A 132 -1.33 -9.62 -3.33
CA VAL A 132 -1.46 -9.82 -4.77
C VAL A 132 -0.89 -8.62 -5.51
N VAL A 133 0.10 -8.85 -6.36
CA VAL A 133 0.75 -7.82 -7.17
C VAL A 133 0.19 -7.87 -8.59
N PHE A 134 -0.26 -6.72 -9.08
CA PHE A 134 -0.68 -6.52 -10.46
C PHE A 134 0.33 -5.61 -11.16
N HIS A 135 0.93 -6.11 -12.24
CA HIS A 135 1.82 -5.33 -13.09
C HIS A 135 1.03 -4.75 -14.25
N LEU A 136 1.03 -3.41 -14.33
CA LEU A 136 0.25 -2.67 -15.30
C LEU A 136 1.04 -2.44 -16.59
N ASP A 137 2.35 -2.64 -16.61
CA ASP A 137 3.10 -2.55 -17.87
C ASP A 137 2.90 -3.82 -18.72
N PRO A 138 2.74 -3.66 -20.06
CA PRO A 138 2.91 -4.78 -20.97
C PRO A 138 4.29 -5.40 -20.73
N LYS A 139 4.42 -6.72 -20.89
CA LYS A 139 5.75 -7.33 -20.96
C LYS A 139 6.53 -6.59 -22.06
N GLY A 140 7.66 -6.00 -21.71
CA GLY A 140 8.72 -5.73 -22.68
C GLY A 140 9.17 -7.03 -23.32
#